data_AF-A0AAU6TC62-F1
#
_entry.id   AF-A0AAU6TC62-F1
#
_cell.length_a   1.000
_cell.length_b   1.000
_cell.length_c   1.000
_cell.angle_alpha   90.00
_cell.angle_beta   90.00
_cell.angle_gamma   90.00
#
_symmetry.space_group_name_H-M   'P 1'
#
loop_
_entity.id
_entity.type
_entity.pdbx_description
1 polymer ?
#
loop_
_entity_poly.entity_id
_entity_poly.type
_entity_poly.pdbx_seq_one_letter_code
_entity_poly.pdbx_strand_id
1 'polypeptide(L)'
;MLLRIFTLACLLILGGCATTQPQRDQVNWNQERTRLEQLTHWQLSGKMAIITPQQKGSARLNWQQDGDDYRLNLTSLIGTSILELSRNKGEITLLDSDGNRHQSQDAEALVYQLTGWHIPVAGLPEWIKGLPGQAEFELNPDASLASIRDGQWQIAYGDYRDQDGYRLPHQLTMTGQGSRLKLQINQWTLAR
;
A
#
# COMPACT_ATOMS: atom_id res chain seq x y z
N MET A 1 -69.90 8.44 11.21
CA MET A 1 -69.30 7.32 10.45
C MET A 1 -68.27 7.81 9.43
N LEU A 2 -67.35 8.72 9.82
CA LEU A 2 -66.28 9.24 8.95
C LEU A 2 -64.94 9.43 9.69
N LEU A 3 -64.92 9.20 11.01
CA LEU A 3 -63.79 9.48 11.91
C LEU A 3 -63.19 8.20 12.52
N ARG A 4 -63.21 7.10 11.78
CA ARG A 4 -62.51 5.84 12.15
C ARG A 4 -61.68 5.25 11.00
N ILE A 5 -61.74 5.85 9.81
CA ILE A 5 -61.01 5.37 8.63
C ILE A 5 -59.63 6.05 8.51
N PHE A 6 -59.40 7.15 9.24
CA PHE A 6 -58.17 7.95 9.12
C PHE A 6 -56.97 7.39 9.89
N THR A 7 -57.17 6.44 10.82
CA THR A 7 -56.10 5.87 11.65
C THR A 7 -55.44 4.61 11.08
N LEU A 8 -55.81 4.18 9.86
CA LEU A 8 -55.22 3.00 9.22
C LEU A 8 -54.30 3.33 8.03
N ALA A 9 -54.15 4.61 7.66
CA ALA A 9 -53.47 5.01 6.42
C ALA A 9 -51.99 5.42 6.59
N CYS A 10 -51.45 5.47 7.81
CA CYS A 10 -50.12 6.05 8.08
C CYS A 10 -49.01 5.02 8.38
N LEU A 11 -49.23 3.73 8.13
CA LEU A 11 -48.29 2.66 8.53
C LEU A 11 -47.64 1.89 7.37
N LEU A 12 -47.79 2.35 6.12
CA LEU A 12 -47.39 1.56 4.93
C LEU A 12 -46.27 2.16 4.08
N ILE A 13 -45.38 2.99 4.65
CA ILE A 13 -44.25 3.55 3.88
C ILE A 13 -42.93 3.47 4.65
N LEU A 14 -42.58 2.27 5.11
CA LEU A 14 -41.21 1.93 5.49
C LEU A 14 -40.67 0.89 4.50
N GLY A 15 -40.66 1.25 3.22
CA GLY A 15 -39.86 0.56 2.20
C GLY A 15 -38.40 0.95 2.38
N GLY A 16 -37.75 0.37 3.38
CA GLY A 16 -36.30 0.48 3.51
C GLY A 16 -35.65 -0.20 2.30
N CYS A 17 -35.06 0.58 1.41
CA CYS A 17 -34.10 0.06 0.44
C CYS A 17 -32.86 -0.39 1.24
N ALA A 18 -32.92 -1.60 1.80
CA ALA A 18 -31.71 -2.30 2.20
C ALA A 18 -30.91 -2.51 0.91
N THR A 19 -29.96 -1.61 0.66
CA THR A 19 -28.94 -1.81 -0.36
C THR A 19 -28.19 -3.06 0.05
N THR A 20 -28.53 -4.18 -0.58
CA THR A 20 -27.77 -5.41 -0.50
C THR A 20 -26.44 -5.13 -1.18
N GLN A 21 -25.40 -4.92 -0.38
CA GLN A 21 -24.04 -4.97 -0.89
C GLN A 21 -23.88 -6.31 -1.60
N PRO A 22 -23.49 -6.35 -2.88
CA PRO A 22 -23.32 -7.61 -3.58
C PRO A 22 -22.32 -8.44 -2.80
N GLN A 23 -22.78 -9.58 -2.28
CA GLN A 23 -21.92 -10.58 -1.68
C GLN A 23 -20.99 -11.04 -2.80
N ARG A 24 -19.75 -10.53 -2.82
CA ARG A 24 -18.74 -10.99 -3.77
C ARG A 24 -18.63 -12.50 -3.62
N ASP A 25 -18.65 -13.19 -4.76
CA ASP A 25 -18.19 -14.57 -4.82
C ASP A 25 -16.84 -14.66 -4.11
N GLN A 26 -16.68 -15.72 -3.32
CA GLN A 26 -15.47 -15.97 -2.53
C GLN A 26 -14.22 -15.69 -3.38
N VAL A 27 -13.44 -14.68 -3.00
CA VAL A 27 -12.28 -14.23 -3.78
C VAL A 27 -11.34 -15.43 -3.97
N ASN A 28 -11.09 -15.81 -5.22
CA ASN A 28 -10.12 -16.84 -5.52
C ASN A 28 -8.72 -16.20 -5.49
N TRP A 29 -7.93 -16.54 -4.47
CA TRP A 29 -6.57 -16.01 -4.31
C TRP A 29 -5.72 -16.12 -5.56
N ASN A 30 -5.74 -17.26 -6.27
CA ASN A 30 -4.92 -17.47 -7.45
C ASN A 30 -5.31 -16.52 -8.61
N GLN A 31 -6.61 -16.26 -8.75
CA GLN A 31 -7.12 -15.32 -9.75
C GLN A 31 -6.74 -13.88 -9.37
N GLU A 32 -6.93 -13.49 -8.11
CA GLU A 32 -6.57 -12.14 -7.65
C GLU A 32 -5.07 -11.89 -7.76
N ARG A 33 -4.25 -12.87 -7.36
CA ARG A 33 -2.80 -12.84 -7.53
C ARG A 33 -2.41 -12.57 -8.98
N THR A 34 -2.97 -13.33 -9.93
CA THR A 34 -2.70 -13.15 -11.37
C THR A 34 -3.06 -11.75 -11.84
N ARG A 35 -4.19 -11.19 -11.37
CA ARG A 35 -4.60 -9.82 -11.71
C ARG A 35 -3.67 -8.77 -11.11
N LEU A 36 -3.22 -8.96 -9.87
CA LEU A 36 -2.29 -8.05 -9.20
C LEU A 36 -0.88 -8.09 -9.83
N GLU A 37 -0.44 -9.25 -10.34
CA GLU A 37 0.80 -9.39 -11.10
C GLU A 37 0.77 -8.57 -12.40
N GLN A 38 -0.41 -8.44 -13.04
CA GLN A 38 -0.61 -7.61 -14.23
C GLN A 38 -0.68 -6.10 -13.93
N LEU A 39 -0.89 -5.70 -12.67
CA LEU A 39 -0.94 -4.30 -12.26
C LEU A 39 0.49 -3.73 -12.14
N THR A 40 1.10 -3.41 -13.26
CA THR A 40 2.50 -2.96 -13.36
C THR A 40 2.67 -1.44 -13.32
N HIS A 41 1.59 -0.68 -13.55
CA HIS A 41 1.60 0.78 -13.54
C HIS A 41 0.62 1.31 -12.50
N TRP A 42 1.14 2.00 -11.50
CA TRP A 42 0.33 2.51 -10.40
C TRP A 42 1.04 3.64 -9.69
N GLN A 43 0.25 4.44 -8.98
CA GLN A 43 0.74 5.46 -8.08
C GLN A 43 0.05 5.32 -6.75
N LEU A 44 0.75 5.70 -5.69
CA LEU A 44 0.17 5.82 -4.38
C LEU A 44 0.77 6.99 -3.61
N SER A 45 -0.01 7.49 -2.66
CA SER A 45 0.45 8.44 -1.65
C SER A 45 0.09 7.95 -0.26
N GLY A 46 0.96 8.23 0.70
CA GLY A 46 0.83 7.69 2.04
C GLY A 46 1.74 8.32 3.07
N LYS A 47 1.77 7.69 4.24
CA LYS A 47 2.65 8.03 5.35
C LYS A 47 3.38 6.77 5.78
N MET A 48 4.67 6.92 6.02
CA MET A 48 5.52 5.85 6.51
C MET A 48 6.13 6.26 7.85
N ALA A 49 5.92 5.45 8.87
CA ALA A 49 6.71 5.53 10.10
C ALA A 49 7.89 4.58 10.01
N ILE A 50 9.09 5.09 10.33
CA ILE A 50 10.34 4.33 10.35
C ILE A 50 10.77 4.20 11.80
N ILE A 51 10.89 2.98 12.30
CA ILE A 51 11.20 2.71 13.70
C ILE A 51 12.44 1.82 13.76
N THR A 52 13.49 2.32 14.38
CA THR A 52 14.75 1.61 14.65
C THR A 52 15.05 1.69 16.15
N PRO A 53 16.03 0.92 16.69
CA PRO A 53 16.45 1.07 18.07
C PRO A 53 16.95 2.48 18.41
N GLN A 54 17.57 3.17 17.46
CA GLN A 54 18.23 4.47 17.66
C GLN A 54 17.29 5.64 17.39
N GLN A 55 16.35 5.49 16.45
CA GLN A 55 15.53 6.60 15.97
C GLN A 55 14.11 6.19 15.55
N LYS A 56 13.18 7.12 15.72
CA LYS A 56 11.82 7.05 15.17
C LYS A 56 11.63 8.22 14.21
N GLY A 57 11.43 7.92 12.94
CA GLY A 57 11.16 8.88 11.87
C GLY A 57 9.75 8.74 11.32
N SER A 58 9.29 9.76 10.61
CA SER A 58 8.06 9.71 9.84
C SER A 58 8.20 10.53 8.57
N ALA A 59 7.74 9.98 7.45
CA ALA A 59 7.76 10.62 6.15
C ALA A 59 6.39 10.51 5.47
N ARG A 60 6.03 11.51 4.68
CA ARG A 60 5.07 11.32 3.60
C ARG A 60 5.79 10.64 2.46
N LEU A 61 5.08 9.75 1.80
CA LEU A 61 5.59 8.96 0.69
C LEU A 61 4.68 9.17 -0.51
N ASN A 62 5.29 9.40 -1.66
CA ASN A 62 4.64 9.31 -2.96
C ASN A 62 5.45 8.34 -3.80
N TRP A 63 4.80 7.32 -4.34
CA TRP A 63 5.43 6.31 -5.17
C TRP A 63 4.70 6.26 -6.51
N GLN A 64 5.47 6.33 -7.60
CA GLN A 64 5.01 6.03 -8.94
C GLN A 64 5.78 4.83 -9.47
N GLN A 65 5.07 3.79 -9.87
CA GLN A 65 5.61 2.60 -10.53
C GLN A 65 5.18 2.62 -11.99
N ASP A 66 6.14 2.34 -12.87
CA ASP A 66 5.98 2.28 -14.33
C ASP A 66 6.76 1.07 -14.86
N GLY A 67 6.14 -0.11 -14.76
CA GLY A 67 6.82 -1.38 -15.03
C GLY A 67 7.98 -1.61 -14.07
N ASP A 68 9.20 -1.67 -14.61
CA ASP A 68 10.44 -1.82 -13.84
C ASP A 68 11.00 -0.51 -13.30
N ASP A 69 10.57 0.61 -13.87
CA ASP A 69 10.98 1.95 -13.48
C ASP A 69 10.08 2.48 -12.37
N TYR A 70 10.64 3.37 -11.54
CA TYR A 70 9.88 3.96 -10.44
C TYR A 70 10.45 5.30 -10.01
N ARG A 71 9.62 6.06 -9.30
CA ARG A 71 10.01 7.24 -8.53
C ARG A 71 9.38 7.19 -7.14
N LEU A 72 10.22 7.22 -6.12
CA LEU A 72 9.86 7.29 -4.71
C LEU A 72 10.31 8.62 -4.13
N ASN A 73 9.36 9.44 -3.68
CA ASN A 73 9.62 10.70 -3.00
C ASN A 73 9.26 10.56 -1.52
N LEU A 74 10.23 10.82 -0.64
CA LEU A 74 10.02 10.91 0.80
C LEU A 74 10.15 12.36 1.25
N THR A 75 9.13 12.87 1.93
CA THR A 75 9.14 14.23 2.49
C THR A 75 8.81 14.21 3.97
N SER A 76 9.39 15.15 4.73
CA SER A 76 9.09 15.32 6.14
C SER A 76 7.64 15.77 6.35
N LEU A 77 7.14 15.68 7.59
CA LEU A 77 5.78 16.11 7.90
C LEU A 77 5.55 17.63 7.73
N ILE A 78 6.62 18.42 7.69
CA ILE A 78 6.59 19.87 7.42
C ILE A 78 6.88 20.23 5.96
N GLY A 79 7.09 19.24 5.08
CA GLY A 79 7.20 19.44 3.63
C GLY A 79 8.62 19.51 3.06
N THR A 80 9.66 19.33 3.89
CA THR A 80 11.05 19.27 3.42
C THR A 80 11.31 17.95 2.70
N SER A 81 12.03 17.98 1.56
CA SER A 81 12.50 16.75 0.91
C SER A 81 13.47 16.00 1.82
N ILE A 82 13.27 14.69 1.97
CA ILE A 82 14.24 13.79 2.61
C ILE A 82 15.10 13.15 1.53
N LEU A 83 14.44 12.56 0.53
CA LEU A 83 15.07 12.01 -0.67
C LEU A 83 14.05 11.89 -1.81
N GLU A 84 14.57 11.88 -3.02
CA GLU A 84 13.91 11.37 -4.21
C GLU A 84 14.76 10.23 -4.78
N LEU A 85 14.23 9.02 -4.78
CA LEU A 85 14.86 7.82 -5.32
C LEU A 85 14.14 7.45 -6.62
N SER A 86 14.90 7.13 -7.66
CA SER A 86 14.34 6.73 -8.94
C SER A 86 15.14 5.62 -9.59
N ARG A 87 14.44 4.77 -10.35
CA ARG A 87 15.01 3.88 -11.34
C ARG A 87 14.47 4.28 -12.70
N ASN A 88 15.37 4.50 -13.65
CA ASN A 88 15.01 4.82 -15.03
C ASN A 88 15.91 4.03 -15.98
N LYS A 89 15.31 3.15 -16.81
CA LYS A 89 16.05 2.29 -17.75
C LYS A 89 17.22 1.54 -17.09
N GLY A 90 17.00 1.10 -15.85
CA GLY A 90 17.99 0.35 -15.06
C GLY A 90 18.99 1.21 -14.26
N GLU A 91 19.05 2.52 -14.47
CA GLU A 91 19.89 3.42 -13.67
C GLU A 91 19.17 3.83 -12.39
N ILE A 92 19.78 3.59 -11.23
CA ILE A 92 19.24 4.00 -9.94
C ILE A 92 19.94 5.29 -9.50
N THR A 93 19.13 6.31 -9.22
CA THR A 93 19.59 7.62 -8.76
C THR A 93 18.82 8.07 -7.53
N LEU A 94 19.53 8.68 -6.58
CA LEU A 94 18.95 9.31 -5.38
C LEU A 94 19.37 10.79 -5.33
N LEU A 95 18.39 11.69 -5.18
CA LEU A 95 18.58 13.11 -4.90
C LEU A 95 18.33 13.37 -3.42
N ASP A 96 19.35 13.84 -2.68
CA ASP A 96 19.23 14.11 -1.24
C ASP A 96 18.54 15.46 -0.94
N SER A 97 18.40 15.79 0.34
CA SER A 97 17.77 17.04 0.78
C SER A 97 18.52 18.30 0.39
N ASP A 98 19.83 18.20 0.11
CA ASP A 98 20.69 19.31 -0.30
C ASP A 98 20.73 19.47 -1.83
N GLY A 99 20.08 18.55 -2.55
CA GLY A 99 20.05 18.54 -4.01
C GLY A 99 21.26 17.83 -4.65
N ASN A 100 22.06 17.10 -3.87
CA ASN A 100 23.14 16.30 -4.46
C ASN A 100 22.59 15.00 -5.04
N ARG A 101 23.13 14.63 -6.20
CA ARG A 101 22.76 13.43 -6.94
C ARG A 101 23.75 12.30 -6.62
N HIS A 102 23.22 11.15 -6.25
CA HIS A 102 23.95 9.92 -5.95
C HIS A 102 23.47 8.78 -6.85
N GLN A 103 24.37 7.89 -7.23
CA GLN A 103 24.07 6.77 -8.12
C GLN A 103 24.64 5.47 -7.57
N SER A 104 23.94 4.37 -7.83
CA SER A 104 24.32 3.02 -7.42
C SER A 104 23.58 1.99 -8.27
N GLN A 105 23.96 0.73 -8.12
CA GLN A 105 23.16 -0.41 -8.60
C GLN A 105 22.25 -0.98 -7.51
N ASP A 106 22.40 -0.50 -6.27
CA ASP A 106 21.64 -0.91 -5.10
C ASP A 106 20.94 0.31 -4.49
N ALA A 107 19.62 0.35 -4.65
CA ALA A 107 18.75 1.39 -4.12
C ALA A 107 18.73 1.40 -2.59
N GLU A 108 18.74 0.23 -1.97
CA GLU A 108 18.61 0.08 -0.52
C GLU A 108 19.91 0.54 0.16
N ALA A 109 21.05 0.23 -0.44
CA ALA A 109 22.35 0.74 0.00
C ALA A 109 22.43 2.27 -0.06
N LEU A 110 21.95 2.91 -1.13
CA LEU A 110 21.93 4.37 -1.24
C LEU A 110 21.05 5.02 -0.17
N VAL A 111 19.83 4.49 0.02
CA VAL A 111 18.91 4.99 1.05
C VAL A 111 19.56 4.85 2.42
N TYR A 112 20.17 3.71 2.72
CA TYR A 112 20.83 3.48 4.00
C TYR A 112 22.01 4.42 4.23
N GLN A 113 22.89 4.60 3.23
CA GLN A 113 24.06 5.47 3.36
C GLN A 113 23.70 6.92 3.70
N LEU A 114 22.59 7.42 3.16
CA LEU A 114 22.20 8.83 3.29
C LEU A 114 21.24 9.08 4.47
N THR A 115 20.45 8.08 4.87
CA THR A 115 19.41 8.26 5.91
C THR A 115 19.60 7.37 7.15
N GLY A 116 20.43 6.33 7.05
CA GLY A 116 20.54 5.26 8.04
C GLY A 116 19.30 4.35 8.10
N TRP A 117 18.35 4.47 7.16
CA TRP A 117 17.14 3.66 7.14
C TRP A 117 17.29 2.45 6.24
N HIS A 118 16.95 1.27 6.77
CA HIS A 118 16.77 0.07 5.98
C HIS A 118 15.36 0.08 5.40
N ILE A 119 15.25 0.43 4.12
CA ILE A 119 13.99 0.40 3.36
C ILE A 119 14.14 -0.66 2.26
N PRO A 120 13.26 -1.68 2.22
CA PRO A 120 13.37 -2.81 1.29
C PRO A 120 12.81 -2.44 -0.09
N VAL A 121 13.42 -1.46 -0.74
CA VAL A 121 12.95 -0.90 -2.02
C VAL A 121 12.71 -1.98 -3.06
N ALA A 122 13.51 -3.04 -3.11
CA ALA A 122 13.35 -4.11 -4.09
C ALA A 122 12.06 -4.93 -3.90
N GLY A 123 11.64 -5.17 -2.66
CA GLY A 123 10.41 -5.94 -2.36
C GLY A 123 9.13 -5.12 -2.37
N LEU A 124 9.23 -3.80 -2.17
CA LEU A 124 8.08 -2.90 -2.06
C LEU A 124 7.09 -2.97 -3.24
N PRO A 125 7.51 -3.05 -4.53
CA PRO A 125 6.57 -3.11 -5.64
C PRO A 125 5.59 -4.27 -5.58
N GLU A 126 6.01 -5.42 -5.04
CA GLU A 126 5.13 -6.58 -4.83
C GLU A 126 4.37 -6.45 -3.51
N TRP A 127 5.08 -6.21 -2.40
CA TRP A 127 4.49 -6.26 -1.07
C TRP A 127 3.41 -5.19 -0.86
N ILE A 128 3.57 -3.98 -1.40
CA ILE A 128 2.58 -2.90 -1.26
C ILE A 128 1.25 -3.28 -1.93
N LYS A 129 1.28 -4.03 -3.04
CA LYS A 129 0.07 -4.51 -3.73
C LYS A 129 -0.56 -5.74 -3.07
N GLY A 130 0.10 -6.36 -2.09
CA GLY A 130 -0.35 -7.62 -1.52
C GLY A 130 0.04 -8.83 -2.38
N LEU A 131 1.24 -8.81 -2.99
CA LEU A 131 1.82 -9.95 -3.67
C LEU A 131 2.95 -10.56 -2.84
N PRO A 132 2.99 -11.90 -2.68
CA PRO A 132 4.05 -12.57 -1.94
C PRO A 132 5.26 -12.92 -2.80
N GLY A 133 5.21 -12.74 -4.12
CA GLY A 133 6.24 -13.27 -5.01
C GLY A 133 6.41 -14.78 -4.83
N GLN A 134 7.62 -15.22 -4.51
CA GLN A 134 7.93 -16.62 -4.20
C GLN A 134 7.98 -16.92 -2.69
N ALA A 135 7.67 -15.93 -1.85
CA ALA A 135 7.78 -16.03 -0.41
C ALA A 135 6.67 -16.89 0.21
N GLU A 136 6.91 -17.31 1.46
CA GLU A 136 5.87 -17.95 2.28
C GLU A 136 4.81 -16.91 2.68
N PHE A 137 3.54 -17.29 2.66
CA PHE A 137 2.44 -16.37 2.97
C PHE A 137 1.25 -17.06 3.63
N GLU A 138 0.44 -16.27 4.30
CA GLU A 138 -0.83 -16.69 4.90
C GLU A 138 -1.97 -15.84 4.33
N LEU A 139 -3.15 -16.44 4.24
CA LEU A 139 -4.36 -15.77 3.78
C LEU A 139 -5.33 -15.52 4.93
N ASN A 140 -6.03 -14.39 4.86
CA ASN A 140 -7.21 -14.15 5.67
C ASN A 140 -8.38 -15.05 5.20
N PRO A 141 -9.44 -15.22 6.01
CA PRO A 141 -10.64 -15.96 5.60
C PRO A 141 -11.32 -15.40 4.34
N ASP A 142 -11.11 -14.13 4.03
CA ASP A 142 -11.61 -13.46 2.83
C ASP A 142 -10.66 -13.58 1.61
N ALA A 143 -9.66 -14.46 1.71
CA ALA A 143 -8.63 -14.75 0.71
C ALA A 143 -7.71 -13.57 0.32
N SER A 144 -7.69 -12.49 1.09
CA SER A 144 -6.62 -11.47 1.01
C SER A 144 -5.34 -11.96 1.71
N LEU A 145 -4.16 -11.42 1.36
CA LEU A 145 -2.94 -11.73 2.11
C LEU A 145 -3.05 -11.21 3.55
N ALA A 146 -2.81 -12.08 4.51
CA ALA A 146 -2.67 -11.74 5.92
C ALA A 146 -1.21 -11.39 6.25
N SER A 147 -0.27 -12.20 5.79
CA SER A 147 1.15 -12.07 6.10
C SER A 147 2.05 -12.63 4.99
N ILE A 148 3.27 -12.11 4.91
CA ILE A 148 4.37 -12.65 4.08
C ILE A 148 5.61 -12.77 4.94
N ARG A 149 6.38 -13.85 4.73
CA ARG A 149 7.76 -14.00 5.20
C ARG A 149 8.68 -14.15 4.00
N ASP A 150 9.45 -13.10 3.71
CA ASP A 150 10.43 -13.08 2.63
C ASP A 150 11.83 -12.78 3.18
N GLY A 151 12.68 -13.81 3.23
CA GLY A 151 14.00 -13.73 3.85
C GLY A 151 13.92 -13.26 5.31
N GLN A 152 14.50 -12.09 5.61
CA GLN A 152 14.47 -11.47 6.94
C GLN A 152 13.28 -10.54 7.18
N TRP A 153 12.44 -10.33 6.17
CA TRP A 153 11.29 -9.45 6.26
C TRP A 153 10.02 -10.23 6.60
N GLN A 154 9.31 -9.74 7.62
CA GLN A 154 7.93 -10.12 7.91
C GLN A 154 7.02 -8.96 7.55
N ILE A 155 6.06 -9.20 6.65
CA ILE A 155 5.03 -8.25 6.27
C ILE A 155 3.72 -8.72 6.89
N ALA A 156 2.98 -7.79 7.50
CA ALA A 156 1.64 -8.00 8.01
C ALA A 156 0.69 -6.96 7.42
N TYR A 157 -0.42 -7.42 6.88
CA TYR A 157 -1.43 -6.56 6.25
C TYR A 157 -2.56 -6.27 7.24
N GLY A 158 -2.88 -4.98 7.40
CA GLY A 158 -3.83 -4.53 8.42
C GLY A 158 -5.14 -3.98 7.86
N ASP A 159 -5.17 -3.54 6.61
CA ASP A 159 -6.37 -2.97 5.97
C ASP A 159 -6.30 -3.17 4.46
N TYR A 160 -7.45 -3.44 3.86
CA TYR A 160 -7.65 -3.57 2.41
C TYR A 160 -8.89 -2.80 1.99
N ARG A 161 -8.83 -2.13 0.83
CA ARG A 161 -10.02 -1.50 0.25
C ARG A 161 -10.06 -1.69 -1.25
N ASP A 162 -11.27 -1.57 -1.78
CA ASP A 162 -11.50 -1.63 -3.20
C ASP A 162 -11.06 -0.33 -3.89
N GLN A 163 -10.31 -0.45 -4.98
CA GLN A 163 -9.83 0.62 -5.84
C GLN A 163 -9.88 0.14 -7.29
N ASP A 164 -10.70 0.77 -8.13
CA ASP A 164 -10.83 0.45 -9.57
C ASP A 164 -10.96 -1.04 -9.91
N GLY A 165 -11.66 -1.81 -9.05
CA GLY A 165 -11.89 -3.25 -9.24
C GLY A 165 -10.77 -4.17 -8.73
N TYR A 166 -9.79 -3.63 -8.01
CA TYR A 166 -8.76 -4.36 -7.25
C TYR A 166 -8.97 -4.19 -5.75
N ARG A 167 -8.58 -5.20 -4.97
CA ARG A 167 -8.58 -5.09 -3.51
C ARG A 167 -7.15 -4.89 -3.02
N LEU A 168 -6.80 -3.64 -2.73
CA LEU A 168 -5.41 -3.25 -2.44
C LEU A 168 -5.20 -2.93 -0.95
N PRO A 169 -4.01 -3.25 -0.41
CA PRO A 169 -3.63 -2.84 0.93
C PRO A 169 -3.73 -1.33 1.12
N HIS A 170 -4.19 -0.92 2.30
CA HIS A 170 -4.11 0.46 2.79
C HIS A 170 -3.29 0.60 4.07
N GLN A 171 -3.00 -0.52 4.74
CA GLN A 171 -2.13 -0.54 5.90
C GLN A 171 -1.27 -1.80 5.86
N LEU A 172 0.05 -1.63 5.96
CA LEU A 172 0.97 -2.75 6.15
C LEU A 172 2.10 -2.39 7.12
N THR A 173 2.55 -3.39 7.87
CA THR A 173 3.72 -3.30 8.74
C THR A 173 4.77 -4.27 8.23
N MET A 174 5.98 -3.78 8.00
CA MET A 174 7.12 -4.58 7.57
C MET A 174 8.17 -4.54 8.68
N THR A 175 8.59 -5.70 9.15
CA THR A 175 9.62 -5.83 10.19
C THR A 175 10.79 -6.61 9.62
N GLY A 176 11.96 -5.98 9.56
CA GLY A 176 13.22 -6.57 9.13
C GLY A 176 14.26 -6.54 10.25
N GLN A 177 15.54 -6.72 9.90
CA GLN A 177 16.63 -6.70 10.86
C GLN A 177 16.91 -5.27 11.36
N GLY A 178 16.38 -4.93 12.53
CA GLY A 178 16.63 -3.62 13.17
C GLY A 178 15.75 -2.47 12.68
N SER A 179 14.80 -2.74 11.78
CA SER A 179 13.85 -1.74 11.29
C SER A 179 12.42 -2.28 11.27
N ARG A 180 11.49 -1.45 11.74
CA ARG A 180 10.05 -1.65 11.56
C ARG A 180 9.48 -0.46 10.81
N LEU A 181 8.88 -0.74 9.68
CA LEU A 181 8.23 0.22 8.80
C LEU A 181 6.71 0.03 8.92
N LYS A 182 5.98 1.12 9.16
CA LYS A 182 4.51 1.10 9.11
C LYS A 182 4.05 2.03 8.00
N LEU A 183 3.40 1.48 6.98
CA LEU A 183 2.88 2.23 5.86
C LEU A 183 1.36 2.34 5.98
N GLN A 184 0.88 3.57 5.94
CA GLN A 184 -0.52 3.90 5.75
C GLN A 184 -0.65 4.53 4.36
N ILE A 185 -1.37 3.85 3.46
CA ILE A 185 -1.68 4.36 2.14
C ILE A 185 -2.99 5.14 2.25
N ASN A 186 -3.02 6.33 1.67
CA ASN A 186 -4.19 7.20 1.68
C ASN A 186 -4.94 7.14 0.36
N GLN A 187 -4.20 7.05 -0.74
CA GLN A 187 -4.75 7.07 -2.08
C GLN A 187 -3.93 6.17 -2.99
N TRP A 188 -4.64 5.41 -3.82
CA TRP A 188 -4.11 4.74 -4.99
C TRP A 188 -4.58 5.47 -6.25
N THR A 189 -3.81 5.35 -7.32
CA THR A 189 -4.21 5.75 -8.67
C THR A 189 -3.65 4.72 -9.61
N LEU A 190 -4.54 3.94 -10.22
CA LEU A 190 -4.15 2.83 -11.07
C LEU A 190 -4.11 3.33 -12.51
N ALA A 191 -2.96 3.23 -13.15
CA ALA A 191 -2.85 3.50 -14.57
C ALA A 191 -3.22 2.22 -15.34
N ARG A 192 -3.91 2.38 -16.46
CA ARG A 192 -4.26 1.28 -17.36
C ARG A 192 -3.34 1.27 -18.56
#